data_AF-A0A948ST63-F1
#
_entry.id   AF-A0A948ST63-F1
#
_cell.length_a   1.000
_cell.length_b   1.000
_cell.length_c   1.000
_cell.angle_alpha   90.00
_cell.angle_beta   90.00
_cell.angle_gamma   90.00
#
_symmetry.space_group_name_H-M   'P 1'
#
loop_
_entity.id
_entity.type
_entity.pdbx_description
1 polymer ?
#
loop_
_entity_poly.entity_id
_entity_poly.type
_entity_poly.pdbx_seq_one_letter_code
_entity_poly.pdbx_strand_id
1 'polypeptide(L)'
;MTDILPPPSDPNLQEIHDRSYVVRAYRMNDKTILLRGAVRDEKPAGLYIPDDPEPLPLHHMVVALTVTMPEMIITEAEVEFEVYPHGGCPAITAHYKSLIGLSIARGFTHKVRELFGGPRGCTHTTALLQAMAPVAIQSVWSMRAVNVAEGSAQVEPEPTTREERLARMRFNLNTCHIWDENGEQAKTVADGGDIGLPIWITDRYAKLGRDPMEWRKGMGGG
;
A
#
# COMPACT_ATOMS: atom_id res chain seq x y z
N MET A 1 -16.80 -11.99 -7.89
CA MET A 1 -16.24 -10.70 -7.45
C MET A 1 -16.75 -9.66 -8.42
N THR A 2 -17.23 -8.52 -7.95
CA THR A 2 -17.48 -7.35 -8.79
C THR A 2 -16.15 -6.85 -9.33
N ASP A 3 -16.12 -6.40 -10.59
CA ASP A 3 -14.95 -5.75 -11.18
C ASP A 3 -14.48 -4.59 -10.30
N ILE A 4 -13.16 -4.37 -10.23
CA ILE A 4 -12.57 -3.23 -9.50
C ILE A 4 -12.93 -1.92 -10.20
N LEU A 5 -12.99 -1.93 -11.54
CA LEU A 5 -13.39 -0.79 -12.36
C LEU A 5 -14.55 -1.20 -13.29
N PRO A 6 -15.81 -0.92 -12.91
CA PRO A 6 -16.93 -1.21 -13.80
C PRO A 6 -16.85 -0.35 -15.07
N PRO A 7 -17.36 -0.86 -16.22
CA PRO A 7 -17.38 -0.10 -17.46
C PRO A 7 -18.20 1.20 -17.31
N PRO A 8 -17.92 2.23 -18.13
CA PRO A 8 -18.70 3.45 -18.11
C PRO A 8 -20.18 3.18 -18.44
N SER A 9 -21.06 4.07 -17.99
CA SER A 9 -22.50 3.95 -18.23
C SER A 9 -22.90 4.09 -19.71
N ASP A 10 -22.07 4.75 -20.51
CA ASP A 10 -22.24 4.84 -21.96
C ASP A 10 -21.55 3.64 -22.63
N PRO A 11 -22.31 2.68 -23.19
CA PRO A 11 -21.73 1.48 -23.79
C PRO A 11 -21.02 1.74 -25.13
N ASN A 12 -21.09 2.96 -25.68
CA ASN A 12 -20.45 3.30 -26.96
C ASN A 12 -18.99 3.76 -26.80
N LEU A 13 -18.52 3.98 -25.57
CA LEU A 13 -17.14 4.35 -25.32
C LEU A 13 -16.22 3.16 -25.56
N GLN A 14 -15.26 3.35 -26.46
CA GLN A 14 -14.22 2.36 -26.71
C GLN A 14 -13.09 2.51 -25.69
N GLU A 15 -12.72 1.42 -25.04
CA GLU A 15 -11.50 1.36 -24.24
C GLU A 15 -10.27 1.47 -25.14
N ILE A 16 -9.31 2.33 -24.78
CA ILE A 16 -8.11 2.60 -25.60
C ILE A 16 -6.80 2.27 -24.88
N HIS A 17 -6.86 1.98 -23.58
CA HIS A 17 -5.72 1.68 -22.74
C HIS A 17 -6.18 1.17 -21.38
N ASP A 18 -5.56 0.10 -20.91
CA ASP A 18 -5.71 -0.35 -19.52
C ASP A 18 -4.37 -0.21 -18.79
N ARG A 19 -4.46 0.20 -17.52
CA ARG A 19 -3.35 0.12 -16.58
C ARG A 19 -3.85 -0.51 -15.29
N SER A 20 -3.18 -1.58 -14.89
CA SER A 20 -3.41 -2.22 -13.60
C SER A 20 -2.21 -2.04 -12.67
N TYR A 21 -2.51 -1.87 -11.38
CA TYR A 21 -1.54 -1.97 -10.30
C TYR A 21 -1.95 -3.11 -9.37
N VAL A 22 -1.00 -3.97 -9.03
CA VAL A 22 -1.19 -4.98 -7.99
C VAL A 22 -0.08 -4.81 -6.97
N VAL A 23 -0.45 -4.62 -5.71
CA VAL A 23 0.50 -4.58 -4.60
C VAL A 23 0.06 -5.55 -3.53
N ARG A 24 1.01 -6.36 -3.05
CA ARG A 24 0.79 -7.38 -2.02
C ARG A 24 1.89 -7.28 -0.98
N ALA A 25 1.50 -7.39 0.28
CA ALA A 25 2.43 -7.50 1.40
C ALA A 25 2.43 -8.94 1.92
N TYR A 26 3.62 -9.45 2.20
CA TYR A 26 3.85 -10.79 2.73
C TYR A 26 4.66 -10.66 4.01
N ARG A 27 4.20 -11.28 5.10
CA ARG A 27 5.00 -11.39 6.32
C ARG A 27 6.19 -12.30 6.05
N MET A 28 7.40 -11.81 6.30
CA MET A 28 8.60 -12.64 6.25
C MET A 28 8.93 -13.17 7.65
N ASN A 29 8.83 -12.30 8.66
CA ASN A 29 8.96 -12.62 10.08
C ASN A 29 8.32 -11.48 10.91
N ASP A 30 8.48 -11.51 12.23
CA ASP A 30 7.88 -10.52 13.15
C ASP A 30 8.31 -9.08 12.90
N LYS A 31 9.47 -8.88 12.26
CA LYS A 31 10.11 -7.57 12.10
C LYS A 31 10.24 -7.12 10.66
N THR A 32 9.82 -7.93 9.68
CA THR A 32 9.99 -7.60 8.26
C THR A 32 8.85 -8.13 7.41
N ILE A 33 8.49 -7.33 6.41
CA ILE A 33 7.57 -7.71 5.34
C ILE A 33 8.27 -7.64 3.99
N LEU A 34 7.84 -8.47 3.05
CA LEU A 34 8.11 -8.34 1.64
C LEU A 34 6.91 -7.63 0.99
N LEU A 35 7.14 -6.48 0.40
CA LEU A 35 6.16 -5.73 -0.36
C LEU A 35 6.45 -5.90 -1.86
N ARG A 36 5.57 -6.60 -2.57
CA ARG A 36 5.66 -6.76 -4.03
C ARG A 36 4.62 -5.91 -4.73
N GLY A 37 5.06 -5.08 -5.65
CA GLY A 37 4.23 -4.29 -6.53
C GLY A 37 4.47 -4.67 -7.99
N ALA A 38 3.41 -4.63 -8.80
CA ALA A 38 3.50 -4.73 -10.25
C ALA A 38 2.62 -3.66 -10.89
N VAL A 39 3.09 -3.09 -11.99
CA VAL A 39 2.31 -2.25 -12.90
C VAL A 39 2.31 -2.91 -14.27
N ARG A 40 1.14 -3.00 -14.89
CA ARG A 40 0.98 -3.48 -16.26
C ARG A 40 0.16 -2.49 -17.07
N ASP A 41 0.70 -2.08 -18.20
CA ASP A 41 -0.01 -1.31 -19.21
C ASP A 41 -0.24 -2.17 -20.43
N GLU A 42 -1.44 -2.10 -20.99
CA GLU A 42 -1.78 -2.82 -22.21
C GLU A 42 -2.70 -2.01 -23.13
N LYS A 43 -2.76 -2.47 -24.38
CA LYS A 43 -3.74 -2.01 -25.36
C LYS A 43 -4.78 -3.12 -25.53
N PRO A 44 -6.08 -2.77 -25.61
CA PRO A 44 -7.11 -3.74 -25.96
C PRO A 44 -6.80 -4.46 -27.28
N ALA A 45 -7.31 -5.69 -27.39
CA ALA A 45 -7.20 -6.50 -28.60
C ALA A 45 -7.65 -5.74 -29.86
N GLY A 46 -6.95 -5.95 -30.97
CA GLY A 46 -7.27 -5.35 -32.26
C GLY A 46 -6.98 -3.84 -32.39
N LEU A 47 -6.66 -3.13 -31.30
CA LEU A 47 -6.54 -1.66 -31.34
C LEU A 47 -5.24 -1.19 -31.99
N TYR A 48 -4.12 -1.82 -31.64
CA TYR A 48 -2.78 -1.45 -32.16
C TYR A 48 -2.37 -2.30 -33.37
N ILE A 49 -2.79 -3.55 -33.38
CA ILE A 49 -2.52 -4.51 -34.44
C ILE A 49 -3.88 -4.98 -34.94
N PRO A 50 -4.28 -4.63 -36.18
CA PRO A 50 -5.54 -5.11 -36.75
C PRO A 50 -5.61 -6.64 -36.70
N ASP A 51 -6.79 -7.16 -36.36
CA ASP A 51 -7.11 -8.59 -36.27
C ASP A 51 -6.36 -9.39 -35.19
N ASP A 52 -5.56 -8.75 -34.33
CA ASP A 52 -4.98 -9.40 -33.14
C ASP A 52 -6.07 -9.65 -32.08
N PRO A 53 -6.37 -10.91 -31.72
CA PRO A 53 -7.41 -11.22 -30.74
C PRO A 53 -6.96 -10.98 -29.29
N GLU A 54 -5.67 -10.77 -29.05
CA GLU A 54 -5.10 -10.64 -27.71
C GLU A 54 -4.82 -9.17 -27.35
N PRO A 55 -4.98 -8.78 -26.08
CA PRO A 55 -4.42 -7.52 -25.60
C PRO A 55 -2.91 -7.47 -25.79
N LEU A 56 -2.37 -6.27 -26.03
CA LEU A 56 -0.94 -6.06 -26.25
C LEU A 56 -0.30 -5.41 -25.02
N PRO A 57 0.49 -6.14 -24.21
CA PRO A 57 1.24 -5.57 -23.11
C PRO A 57 2.33 -4.63 -23.63
N LEU A 58 2.41 -3.43 -23.06
CA LEU A 58 3.38 -2.40 -23.43
C LEU A 58 4.45 -2.21 -22.35
N HIS A 59 4.02 -2.27 -21.10
CA HIS A 59 4.87 -2.10 -19.93
C HIS A 59 4.47 -3.14 -18.88
N HIS A 60 5.46 -3.80 -18.30
CA HIS A 60 5.25 -4.64 -17.14
C HIS A 60 6.49 -4.51 -16.25
N MET A 61 6.33 -3.86 -15.10
CA MET A 61 7.40 -3.65 -14.15
C MET A 61 7.01 -4.21 -12.80
N VAL A 62 7.97 -4.88 -12.18
CA VAL A 62 7.82 -5.51 -10.87
C VAL A 62 8.82 -4.87 -9.91
N VAL A 63 8.35 -4.54 -8.72
CA VAL A 63 9.17 -4.01 -7.62
C VAL A 63 8.97 -4.90 -6.41
N ALA A 64 10.07 -5.34 -5.79
CA ALA A 64 10.07 -6.04 -4.52
C ALA A 64 10.89 -5.25 -3.49
N LEU A 65 10.28 -4.93 -2.35
CA LEU A 65 10.92 -4.21 -1.25
C LEU A 65 10.83 -5.05 0.02
N THR A 66 11.96 -5.31 0.66
CA THR A 66 11.98 -5.81 2.05
C THR A 66 11.94 -4.61 2.98
N VAL A 67 10.94 -4.57 3.87
CA VAL A 67 10.66 -3.40 4.73
C VAL A 67 10.63 -3.83 6.19
N THR A 68 11.32 -3.10 7.06
CA THR A 68 11.31 -3.33 8.51
C THR A 68 10.01 -2.87 9.17
N MET A 69 9.67 -3.52 10.27
CA MET A 69 8.57 -3.18 11.15
C MET A 69 9.11 -3.02 12.58
N PRO A 70 8.74 -1.95 13.30
CA PRO A 70 7.83 -0.88 12.90
C PRO A 70 8.50 0.28 12.14
N GLU A 71 9.82 0.32 11.94
CA GLU A 71 10.51 1.53 11.46
C GLU A 71 10.20 1.90 10.00
N MET A 72 9.59 0.98 9.24
CA MET A 72 9.24 1.17 7.83
C MET A 72 10.45 1.47 6.95
N ILE A 73 11.63 0.91 7.26
CA ILE A 73 12.87 1.13 6.50
C ILE A 73 13.02 0.06 5.43
N ILE A 74 13.33 0.47 4.20
CA ILE A 74 13.63 -0.43 3.09
C ILE A 74 15.05 -0.99 3.29
N THR A 75 15.18 -2.30 3.45
CA THR A 75 16.49 -2.98 3.59
C THR A 75 16.96 -3.60 2.29
N GLU A 76 16.04 -3.98 1.41
CA GLU A 76 16.33 -4.57 0.10
C GLU A 76 15.36 -4.00 -0.94
N ALA A 77 15.85 -3.81 -2.16
CA ALA A 77 15.05 -3.31 -3.28
C ALA A 77 15.48 -3.99 -4.59
N GLU A 78 14.53 -4.65 -5.22
CA GLU A 78 14.68 -5.32 -6.52
C GLU A 78 13.64 -4.78 -7.49
N VAL A 79 14.07 -4.49 -8.72
CA VAL A 79 13.21 -3.97 -9.77
C VAL A 79 13.50 -4.71 -11.07
N GLU A 80 12.44 -5.22 -11.68
CA GLU A 80 12.48 -5.98 -12.93
C GLU A 80 11.52 -5.35 -13.93
N PHE A 81 11.96 -5.28 -15.19
CA PHE A 81 11.15 -4.81 -16.31
C PHE A 81 10.93 -6.04 -17.19
N GLU A 82 9.73 -6.61 -17.15
CA GLU A 82 9.34 -7.82 -17.87
C GLU A 82 8.94 -7.50 -19.32
N VAL A 83 8.18 -6.42 -19.50
CA VAL A 83 7.75 -5.90 -20.80
C VAL A 83 8.10 -4.42 -20.88
N TYR A 84 8.73 -4.02 -21.97
CA TYR A 84 9.20 -2.65 -22.18
C TYR A 84 9.37 -2.34 -23.68
N PRO A 85 9.13 -1.10 -24.11
CA PRO A 85 9.12 -0.75 -25.54
C PRO A 85 10.52 -0.57 -26.15
N HIS A 86 11.56 -0.37 -25.33
CA HIS A 86 12.92 -0.10 -25.81
C HIS A 86 13.95 -0.94 -25.08
N GLY A 87 14.90 -1.52 -25.81
CA GLY A 87 15.95 -2.39 -25.25
C GLY A 87 16.83 -1.72 -24.19
N GLY A 88 16.91 -0.38 -24.17
CA GLY A 88 17.64 0.36 -23.15
C GLY A 88 16.88 0.56 -21.83
N CYS A 89 15.56 0.30 -21.77
CA CYS A 89 14.75 0.54 -20.59
C CYS A 89 15.26 -0.19 -19.33
N PRO A 90 15.66 -1.48 -19.37
CA PRO A 90 16.13 -2.19 -18.18
C PRO A 90 17.44 -1.64 -17.59
N ALA A 91 18.20 -0.81 -18.31
CA ALA A 91 19.48 -0.28 -17.82
C ALA A 91 19.35 0.58 -16.55
N ILE A 92 18.15 1.11 -16.26
CA ILE A 92 17.88 1.93 -15.08
C ILE A 92 17.57 1.10 -13.82
N THR A 93 17.30 -0.21 -13.94
CA THR A 93 16.80 -1.03 -12.80
C THR A 93 17.73 -1.00 -11.59
N ALA A 94 19.04 -1.04 -11.82
CA ALA A 94 20.05 -0.95 -10.76
C ALA A 94 20.00 0.37 -9.97
N HIS A 95 19.52 1.48 -10.58
CA HIS A 95 19.41 2.77 -9.92
C HIS A 95 18.40 2.75 -8.76
N TYR A 96 17.39 1.87 -8.81
CA TYR A 96 16.39 1.73 -7.75
C TYR A 96 16.94 1.15 -6.44
N LYS A 97 18.18 0.65 -6.40
CA LYS A 97 18.87 0.33 -5.15
C LYS A 97 19.04 1.56 -4.23
N SER A 98 18.94 2.78 -4.77
CA SER A 98 18.90 4.01 -3.97
C SER A 98 17.67 4.15 -3.06
N LEU A 99 16.69 3.23 -3.17
CA LEU A 99 15.61 3.10 -2.20
C LEU A 99 16.06 2.52 -0.85
N ILE A 100 17.15 1.74 -0.83
CA ILE A 100 17.65 1.09 0.39
C ILE A 100 18.07 2.17 1.40
N GLY A 101 17.60 2.00 2.64
CA GLY A 101 17.80 2.93 3.74
C GLY A 101 16.73 4.03 3.83
N LEU A 102 15.86 4.18 2.82
CA LEU A 102 14.74 5.12 2.92
C LEU A 102 13.60 4.53 3.76
N SER A 103 12.88 5.40 4.46
CA SER A 103 11.59 5.05 5.05
C SER A 103 10.49 5.09 4.00
N ILE A 104 9.66 4.04 3.92
CA ILE A 104 8.46 3.98 3.06
C ILE A 104 7.24 4.66 3.71
N ALA A 105 7.43 5.33 4.85
CA ALA A 105 6.40 6.09 5.54
C ALA A 105 6.40 7.58 5.12
N ARG A 106 6.22 8.49 6.08
CA ARG A 106 6.12 9.93 5.85
C ARG A 106 7.33 10.45 5.06
N GLY A 107 7.05 11.19 3.97
CA GLY A 107 8.07 11.78 3.10
C GLY A 107 8.53 10.89 1.93
N PHE A 108 8.14 9.61 1.89
CA PHE A 108 8.56 8.68 0.84
C PHE A 108 8.23 9.17 -0.58
N THR A 109 6.99 9.61 -0.82
CA THR A 109 6.56 10.14 -2.14
C THR A 109 7.43 11.29 -2.63
N HIS A 110 7.87 12.17 -1.73
CA HIS A 110 8.77 13.27 -2.10
C HIS A 110 10.14 12.72 -2.50
N LYS A 111 10.70 11.79 -1.71
CA LYS A 111 11.98 11.15 -2.03
C LYS A 111 11.95 10.35 -3.32
N VAL A 112 10.87 9.66 -3.61
CA VAL A 112 10.66 8.96 -4.89
C VAL A 112 10.69 9.94 -6.07
N ARG A 113 10.07 11.11 -5.96
CA ARG A 113 10.10 12.14 -7.02
C ARG A 113 11.47 12.81 -7.15
N GLU A 114 12.15 13.03 -6.04
CA GLU A 114 13.51 13.56 -6.01
C GLU A 114 14.48 12.62 -6.74
N LEU A 115 14.46 11.33 -6.40
CA LEU A 115 15.36 10.34 -6.99
C LEU A 115 14.98 9.97 -8.43
N PHE A 116 13.71 9.64 -8.67
CA PHE A 116 13.25 8.98 -9.90
C PHE A 116 12.29 9.82 -10.75
N GLY A 117 12.20 11.12 -10.48
CA GLY A 117 11.37 12.04 -11.26
C GLY A 117 11.98 12.37 -12.63
N GLY A 118 11.12 12.43 -13.65
CA GLY A 118 11.53 12.77 -15.02
C GLY A 118 12.53 11.75 -15.59
N PRO A 119 13.64 12.19 -16.21
CA PRO A 119 14.57 11.29 -16.90
C PRO A 119 15.41 10.41 -15.97
N ARG A 120 15.29 10.56 -14.63
CA ARG A 120 16.05 9.78 -13.64
C ARG A 120 15.41 8.43 -13.31
N GLY A 121 14.22 8.14 -13.85
CA GLY A 121 13.53 6.89 -13.61
C GLY A 121 12.50 6.59 -14.69
N CYS A 122 11.79 5.47 -14.53
CA CYS A 122 10.63 5.14 -15.33
C CYS A 122 9.37 5.69 -14.67
N THR A 123 8.56 6.46 -15.40
CA THR A 123 7.29 7.00 -14.89
C THR A 123 6.39 5.91 -14.31
N HIS A 124 6.37 4.71 -14.91
CA HIS A 124 5.58 3.57 -14.43
C HIS A 124 6.02 3.09 -13.05
N THR A 125 7.32 2.83 -12.87
CA THR A 125 7.88 2.41 -11.57
C THR A 125 7.78 3.52 -10.53
N THR A 126 7.97 4.78 -10.92
CA THR A 126 7.83 5.95 -10.03
C THR A 126 6.38 6.09 -9.52
N ALA A 127 5.38 5.84 -10.37
CA ALA A 127 3.98 5.81 -9.96
C ALA A 127 3.66 4.57 -9.10
N LEU A 128 4.17 3.40 -9.47
CA LEU A 128 4.00 2.15 -8.71
C LEU A 128 4.55 2.30 -7.28
N LEU A 129 5.74 2.89 -7.10
CA LEU A 129 6.31 3.13 -5.77
C LEU A 129 5.38 4.00 -4.90
N GLN A 130 4.75 5.03 -5.48
CA GLN A 130 3.76 5.85 -4.76
C GLN A 130 2.51 5.04 -4.38
N ALA A 131 2.07 4.12 -5.24
CA ALA A 131 0.95 3.22 -4.97
C ALA A 131 1.28 2.13 -3.92
N MET A 132 2.55 1.75 -3.79
CA MET A 132 3.01 0.74 -2.83
C MET A 132 3.03 1.26 -1.38
N ALA A 133 3.37 2.54 -1.17
CA ALA A 133 3.52 3.10 0.18
C ALA A 133 2.29 2.93 1.09
N PRO A 134 1.06 3.29 0.66
CA PRO A 134 -0.14 3.09 1.49
C PRO A 134 -0.36 1.63 1.91
N VAL A 135 0.00 0.67 1.04
CA VAL A 135 -0.16 -0.77 1.34
C VAL A 135 0.81 -1.20 2.44
N ALA A 136 2.05 -0.71 2.43
CA ALA A 136 3.01 -0.94 3.51
C ALA A 136 2.48 -0.42 4.85
N ILE A 137 1.99 0.83 4.87
CA ILE A 137 1.45 1.48 6.08
C ILE A 137 0.25 0.72 6.63
N GLN A 138 -0.72 0.36 5.79
CA GLN A 138 -1.92 -0.36 6.22
C GLN A 138 -1.60 -1.78 6.71
N SER A 139 -0.52 -2.40 6.22
CA SER A 139 -0.09 -3.74 6.64
C SER A 139 0.39 -3.81 8.09
N VAL A 140 0.67 -2.69 8.75
CA VAL A 140 0.98 -2.65 10.19
C VAL A 140 -0.16 -3.26 11.02
N TRP A 141 -1.42 -2.96 10.66
CA TRP A 141 -2.59 -3.51 11.34
C TRP A 141 -2.75 -5.01 11.07
N SER A 142 -2.42 -5.47 9.86
CA SER A 142 -2.41 -6.89 9.50
C SER A 142 -1.34 -7.66 10.28
N MET A 143 -0.12 -7.11 10.41
CA MET A 143 0.94 -7.70 11.23
C MET A 143 0.52 -7.81 12.70
N ARG A 144 -0.12 -6.77 13.25
CA ARG A 144 -0.68 -6.82 14.62
C ARG A 144 -1.71 -7.94 14.76
N ALA A 145 -2.66 -8.06 13.83
CA ALA A 145 -3.68 -9.11 13.86
C ALA A 145 -3.05 -10.52 13.84
N VAL A 146 -2.04 -10.73 12.99
CA VAL A 146 -1.29 -11.99 12.90
C VAL A 146 -0.57 -12.29 14.22
N ASN A 147 0.15 -11.32 14.78
CA ASN A 147 0.88 -11.50 16.03
C ASN A 147 -0.07 -11.82 17.21
N VAL A 148 -1.26 -11.21 17.26
CA VAL A 148 -2.26 -11.53 18.28
C VAL A 148 -2.78 -12.97 18.11
N ALA A 149 -3.10 -13.37 16.88
CA ALA A 149 -3.59 -14.72 16.60
C ALA A 149 -2.56 -15.81 16.95
N GLU A 150 -1.27 -15.50 16.83
CA GLU A 150 -0.17 -16.42 17.19
C GLU A 150 0.25 -16.33 18.67
N GLY A 151 -0.33 -15.43 19.45
CA GLY A 151 0.07 -15.18 20.83
C GLY A 151 1.48 -14.58 20.97
N SER A 152 2.05 -14.05 19.89
CA SER A 152 3.37 -13.40 19.85
C SER A 152 3.29 -11.87 19.97
N ALA A 153 2.07 -11.32 20.06
CA ALA A 153 1.84 -9.90 20.27
C ALA A 153 2.52 -9.43 21.56
N GLN A 154 3.35 -8.41 21.44
CA GLN A 154 3.94 -7.75 22.60
C GLN A 154 2.85 -7.00 23.36
N VAL A 155 2.80 -7.21 24.68
CA VAL A 155 1.92 -6.44 25.56
C VAL A 155 2.53 -5.06 25.73
N GLU A 156 2.06 -4.10 24.94
CA GLU A 156 2.45 -2.71 25.14
C GLU A 156 1.66 -2.10 26.32
N PRO A 157 2.32 -1.41 27.27
CA PRO A 157 1.64 -0.76 28.38
C PRO A 157 0.66 0.31 27.87
N GLU A 158 -0.51 0.40 28.49
CA GLU A 158 -1.52 1.40 28.13
C GLU A 158 -0.95 2.83 28.16
N PRO A 159 -1.19 3.63 27.11
CA PRO A 159 -0.63 4.96 26.99
C PRO A 159 -1.33 5.91 27.97
N THR A 160 -0.57 6.46 28.89
CA THR A 160 -1.06 7.34 29.96
C THR A 160 -1.10 8.79 29.51
N THR A 161 -0.20 9.18 28.60
CA THR A 161 -0.06 10.56 28.14
C THR A 161 -0.65 10.77 26.75
N ARG A 162 -0.93 12.05 26.44
CA ARG A 162 -1.35 12.51 25.11
C ARG A 162 -0.33 12.13 24.03
N GLU A 163 0.94 12.29 24.36
CA GLU A 163 2.06 12.02 23.45
C GLU A 163 2.17 10.52 23.14
N GLU A 164 2.05 9.66 24.14
CA GLU A 164 2.06 8.20 23.97
C GLU A 164 0.89 7.72 23.09
N ARG A 165 -0.31 8.28 23.28
CA ARG A 165 -1.49 7.96 22.46
C ARG A 165 -1.29 8.32 20.99
N LEU A 166 -0.73 9.50 20.72
CA LEU A 166 -0.40 9.92 19.35
C LEU A 166 0.75 9.09 18.75
N ALA A 167 1.76 8.73 19.55
CA ALA A 167 2.88 7.92 19.10
C ALA A 167 2.44 6.52 18.60
N ARG A 168 1.39 5.94 19.22
CA ARG A 168 0.77 4.69 18.75
C ARG A 168 0.06 4.81 17.40
N MET A 169 -0.38 6.01 17.03
CA MET A 169 -1.04 6.31 15.75
C MET A 169 -0.09 6.91 14.71
N ARG A 170 1.22 6.98 14.98
CA ARG A 170 2.19 7.68 14.12
C ARG A 170 2.15 7.26 12.65
N PHE A 171 1.81 5.99 12.37
CA PHE A 171 1.71 5.47 11.01
C PHE A 171 0.43 5.89 10.29
N ASN A 172 -0.61 6.26 11.01
CA ASN A 172 -1.86 6.76 10.45
C ASN A 172 -1.79 8.28 10.24
N LEU A 173 -1.10 9.01 11.11
CA LEU A 173 -1.07 10.48 11.07
C LEU A 173 -0.51 11.00 9.73
N ASN A 174 -1.27 11.92 9.14
CA ASN A 174 -1.08 12.53 7.82
C ASN A 174 -1.10 11.55 6.64
N THR A 175 -1.80 10.42 6.75
CA THR A 175 -2.00 9.48 5.63
C THR A 175 -3.29 9.71 4.84
N CYS A 176 -4.29 10.35 5.44
CA CYS A 176 -5.52 10.76 4.78
C CYS A 176 -6.16 11.94 5.52
N HIS A 177 -7.22 12.53 4.94
CA HIS A 177 -7.88 13.71 5.51
C HIS A 177 -8.45 13.49 6.92
N ILE A 178 -8.90 12.28 7.23
CA ILE A 178 -9.42 11.91 8.55
C ILE A 178 -8.29 11.83 9.59
N TRP A 179 -7.10 11.43 9.16
CA TRP A 179 -5.91 11.33 10.01
C TRP A 179 -4.98 12.53 9.91
N ASP A 180 -5.50 13.73 9.60
CA ASP A 180 -4.74 14.97 9.78
C ASP A 180 -4.28 15.09 11.24
N GLU A 181 -2.99 15.34 11.46
CA GLU A 181 -2.42 15.48 12.81
C GLU A 181 -3.03 16.63 13.63
N ASN A 182 -3.60 17.63 12.95
CA ASN A 182 -4.32 18.74 13.55
C ASN A 182 -5.86 18.55 13.50
N GLY A 183 -6.32 17.44 12.92
CA GLY A 183 -7.72 17.11 12.72
C GLY A 183 -8.42 16.58 13.97
N GLU A 184 -9.74 16.47 13.89
CA GLU A 184 -10.58 16.06 15.02
C GLU A 184 -10.25 14.65 15.50
N GLN A 185 -10.06 13.69 14.60
CA GLN A 185 -9.78 12.31 15.00
C GLN A 185 -8.46 12.19 15.76
N ALA A 186 -7.41 12.90 15.33
CA ALA A 186 -6.13 12.91 16.04
C ALA A 186 -6.29 13.50 17.45
N LYS A 187 -7.07 14.59 17.61
CA LYS A 187 -7.41 15.15 18.93
C LYS A 187 -8.17 14.17 19.80
N THR A 188 -9.21 13.53 19.27
CA THR A 188 -10.00 12.52 19.99
C THR A 188 -9.09 11.41 20.54
N VAL A 189 -8.19 10.86 19.72
CA VAL A 189 -7.22 9.86 20.20
C VAL A 189 -6.29 10.45 21.26
N ALA A 190 -5.75 11.64 21.01
CA ALA A 190 -4.81 12.31 21.91
C ALA A 190 -5.43 12.52 23.31
N ASP A 191 -6.72 12.81 23.36
CA ASP A 191 -7.47 13.06 24.60
C ASP A 191 -8.03 11.77 25.24
N GLY A 192 -7.77 10.60 24.64
CA GLY A 192 -8.22 9.30 25.14
C GLY A 192 -9.67 8.96 24.80
N GLY A 193 -10.26 9.68 23.84
CA GLY A 193 -11.60 9.42 23.32
C GLY A 193 -11.65 8.21 22.38
N ASP A 194 -12.86 7.68 22.19
CA ASP A 194 -13.12 6.58 21.27
C ASP A 194 -13.37 7.10 19.85
N ILE A 195 -12.62 6.57 18.87
CA ILE A 195 -12.80 6.88 17.43
C ILE A 195 -13.73 5.91 16.71
N GLY A 196 -14.39 5.03 17.45
CA GLY A 196 -15.31 4.02 16.94
C GLY A 196 -14.60 2.82 16.29
N LEU A 197 -15.41 1.90 15.77
CA LEU A 197 -14.91 0.81 14.93
C LEU A 197 -14.87 1.23 13.46
N PRO A 198 -13.95 0.67 12.66
CA PRO A 198 -14.03 0.82 11.22
C PRO A 198 -15.37 0.31 10.69
N ILE A 199 -16.01 1.08 9.80
CA ILE A 199 -17.35 0.77 9.25
C ILE A 199 -17.39 -0.65 8.65
N TRP A 200 -16.34 -1.03 7.91
CA TRP A 200 -16.24 -2.35 7.29
C TRP A 200 -16.15 -3.51 8.30
N ILE A 201 -15.67 -3.28 9.53
CA ILE A 201 -15.76 -4.27 10.62
C ILE A 201 -17.22 -4.39 11.06
N THR A 202 -17.86 -3.27 11.38
CA THR A 202 -19.25 -3.24 11.83
C THR A 202 -20.17 -3.94 10.83
N ASP A 203 -20.07 -3.60 9.55
CA ASP A 203 -20.87 -4.20 8.47
C ASP A 203 -20.58 -5.70 8.31
N ARG A 204 -19.30 -6.10 8.39
CA ARG A 204 -18.92 -7.51 8.22
C ARG A 204 -19.40 -8.35 9.39
N TYR A 205 -19.23 -7.88 10.62
CA TYR A 205 -19.68 -8.59 11.81
C TYR A 205 -21.20 -8.70 11.86
N ALA A 206 -21.92 -7.64 11.49
CA ALA A 206 -23.38 -7.70 11.36
C ALA A 206 -23.83 -8.78 10.36
N LYS A 207 -23.17 -8.87 9.18
CA LYS A 207 -23.45 -9.93 8.19
C LYS A 207 -23.12 -11.34 8.68
N LEU A 208 -22.19 -11.47 9.62
CA LEU A 208 -21.82 -12.74 10.24
C LEU A 208 -22.67 -13.08 11.47
N GLY A 209 -23.59 -12.20 11.89
CA GLY A 209 -24.38 -12.36 13.11
C GLY A 209 -23.54 -12.29 14.39
N ARG A 210 -22.43 -11.55 14.38
CA ARG A 210 -21.49 -11.40 15.51
C ARG A 210 -21.50 -9.98 16.07
N ASP A 211 -21.15 -9.83 17.34
CA ASP A 211 -20.96 -8.51 17.96
C ASP A 211 -19.64 -7.88 17.46
N PRO A 212 -19.67 -6.71 16.80
CA PRO A 212 -18.46 -6.01 16.36
C PRO A 212 -17.44 -5.73 17.48
N MET A 213 -17.87 -5.62 18.74
CA MET A 213 -16.97 -5.41 19.89
C MET A 213 -16.03 -6.58 20.14
N GLU A 214 -16.37 -7.79 19.67
CA GLU A 214 -15.47 -8.95 19.71
C GLU A 214 -14.17 -8.68 18.92
N TRP A 215 -14.25 -7.90 17.84
CA TRP A 215 -13.07 -7.54 17.05
C TRP A 215 -12.09 -6.66 17.83
N ARG A 216 -12.60 -5.66 18.57
CA ARG A 216 -11.76 -4.75 19.38
C ARG A 216 -10.97 -5.52 20.43
N LYS A 217 -11.64 -6.42 21.15
CA LYS A 217 -11.01 -7.35 22.12
C LYS A 217 -9.96 -8.23 21.44
N GLY A 218 -10.30 -8.80 20.28
CA GLY A 218 -9.42 -9.67 19.50
C GLY A 218 -8.19 -8.98 18.90
N MET A 219 -8.17 -7.65 18.81
CA MET A 219 -7.00 -6.86 18.39
C MET A 219 -6.13 -6.42 19.58
N GLY A 220 -6.43 -6.87 20.80
CA GLY A 220 -5.75 -6.44 22.02
C GLY A 220 -6.12 -5.02 22.45
N GLY A 221 -7.32 -4.53 22.08
CA GLY A 221 -7.90 -3.32 22.66
C GLY A 221 -8.77 -3.69 23.86
N GLY A 222 -8.42 -3.15 25.02
CA GLY A 222 -9.28 -3.16 26.22
C GLY A 222 -10.51 -2.29 26.05
#